data_AF-A0A971GT79-F1
#
_entry.id   AF-A0A971GT79-F1
#
_cell.length_a   1.000
_cell.length_b   1.000
_cell.length_c   1.000
_cell.angle_alpha   90.00
_cell.angle_beta   90.00
_cell.angle_gamma   90.00
#
_symmetry.space_group_name_H-M   'P 1'
#
loop_
_entity.id
_entity.type
_entity.pdbx_description
1 polymer ?
#
loop_
_entity_poly.entity_id
_entity_poly.type
_entity_poly.pdbx_seq_one_letter_code
_entity_poly.pdbx_strand_id
1 'polypeptide(L)' 'MIMFYCDYNEGAHPAIMKLMNDTNMEQHEGYSEDAYTTEARR' A
#
# COMPACT_ATOMS: atom_id res chain seq x y z
N MET A 1 10.11 13.06 18.93
CA MET A 1 9.12 12.90 20.01
C MET A 1 8.48 11.54 19.81
N ILE A 2 8.39 10.68 20.82
CA ILE A 2 7.69 9.39 20.69
C ILE A 2 6.26 9.60 21.19
N MET A 3 5.27 9.31 20.34
CA MET A 3 3.85 9.50 20.61
C MET A 3 3.18 8.14 20.86
N PHE A 4 2.59 7.91 22.03
CA PHE A 4 2.01 6.61 22.46
C PHE A 4 0.47 6.62 22.49
N TYR A 5 -0.19 7.26 21.52
CA TYR A 5 -1.67 7.34 21.51
C TYR A 5 -2.34 6.12 20.87
N CYS A 6 -1.74 5.59 19.80
CA CYS A 6 -2.21 4.43 19.05
C CYS A 6 -1.12 3.94 18.07
N ASP A 7 -1.39 2.84 17.38
CA ASP A 7 -0.52 2.15 16.42
C ASP A 7 -0.63 2.64 14.97
N TYR A 8 -1.51 3.60 14.69
CA TYR A 8 -1.70 4.22 13.36
C TYR A 8 -1.34 5.71 13.32
N ASN A 9 -0.46 6.16 14.23
CA ASN A 9 0.05 7.54 14.24
C ASN A 9 1.10 7.80 13.15
N GLU A 10 1.74 6.74 12.66
CA GLU A 10 2.78 6.80 11.64
C GLU A 10 2.20 6.49 10.26
N GLY A 11 2.96 6.84 9.21
CA GLY A 11 2.63 6.46 7.84
C GLY A 11 2.82 4.97 7.56
N ALA A 12 2.81 4.58 6.27
CA ALA A 12 3.00 3.20 5.86
C ALA A 12 4.48 2.76 5.95
N HIS A 13 4.70 1.44 6.03
CA HIS A 13 6.04 0.85 5.97
C HIS A 13 6.78 1.25 4.67
N PRO A 14 8.08 1.59 4.70
CA PRO A 14 8.81 2.09 3.53
C PRO A 14 8.74 1.17 2.29
N ALA A 15 8.67 -0.15 2.50
CA ALA A 15 8.52 -1.11 1.40
C ALA A 15 7.18 -0.96 0.64
N ILE A 16 6.09 -0.64 1.35
CA ILE A 16 4.77 -0.39 0.73
C ILE A 16 4.85 0.88 -0.12
N MET A 17 5.42 1.96 0.44
CA MET A 17 5.59 3.23 -0.28
C MET A 17 6.45 3.08 -1.53
N LYS A 18 7.53 2.29 -1.46
CA LYS A 18 8.38 1.99 -2.62
C LYS A 18 7.58 1.27 -3.70
N LEU A 19 6.84 0.23 -3.34
CA LEU A 19 6.04 -0.53 -4.32
C LEU A 19 4.99 0.37 -4.98
N MET A 20 4.27 1.17 -4.20
CA MET A 20 3.29 2.13 -4.74
C MET A 20 3.92 3.10 -5.73
N ASN A 21 5.14 3.58 -5.46
CA ASN A 21 5.84 4.50 -6.37
C ASN A 21 6.35 3.79 -7.64
N ASP A 22 6.88 2.58 -7.51
CA ASP A 22 7.40 1.80 -8.63
C ASP A 22 6.29 1.47 -9.65
N THR A 23 5.07 1.22 -9.17
CA THR A 23 3.93 0.80 -10.01
C THR A 23 2.99 1.95 -10.38
N ASN A 24 3.25 3.19 -9.93
CA ASN A 24 2.31 4.32 -10.02
C ASN A 24 1.91 4.72 -11.45
N MET A 25 2.72 4.37 -12.46
CA MET A 25 2.45 4.69 -13.87
C MET A 25 1.85 3.51 -14.64
N GLU A 26 1.73 2.35 -14.00
CA GLU A 26 1.09 1.18 -14.59
C GLU A 26 -0.44 1.36 -14.59
N GLN A 27 -1.10 0.94 -15.66
CA GLN A 27 -2.56 0.96 -15.73
C GLN A 27 -3.10 -0.34 -15.16
N HIS A 28 -4.08 -0.22 -14.27
CA HIS A 28 -4.71 -1.35 -13.62
C HIS A 28 -6.22 -1.34 -13.84
N GLU A 29 -6.79 -2.55 -13.85
CA GLU A 29 -8.24 -2.72 -13.83
C GLU A 29 -8.82 -2.14 -12.54
N GLY A 30 -9.99 -1.50 -12.65
CA GLY A 30 -10.64 -0.87 -11.51
C GLY A 30 -11.32 -1.89 -10.59
N TYR A 31 -12.00 -1.38 -9.57
CA TYR A 31 -12.93 -2.17 -8.74
C TYR A 31 -12.35 -3.45 -8.12
N SER A 32 -11.05 -3.43 -7.75
CA SER A 32 -10.37 -4.57 -7.09
C SER A 32 -10.23 -5.82 -7.96
N GLU A 33 -10.24 -5.65 -9.29
CA GLU A 33 -10.01 -6.70 -10.29
C GLU A 33 -8.53 -6.79 -10.72
N ASP A 34 -7.68 -5.87 -10.24
CA ASP A 34 -6.26 -5.85 -10.55
C ASP A 34 -5.46 -7.04 -9.96
N ALA A 35 -4.25 -7.21 -10.50
CA ALA A 35 -3.36 -8.30 -10.13
C ALA A 35 -2.90 -8.23 -8.66
N TYR A 36 -2.64 -7.04 -8.10
CA TYR A 36 -2.19 -6.90 -6.72
C TYR A 36 -3.30 -7.26 -5.73
N THR A 37 -4.54 -6.83 -6.01
CA THR A 37 -5.68 -7.21 -5.18
C THR A 37 -5.97 -8.71 -5.27
N THR A 38 -5.80 -9.30 -6.45
CA THR A 38 -5.91 -10.76 -6.62
C THR A 38 -4.82 -11.51 -5.85
N GLU A 39 -3.58 -11.04 -5.86
CA GLU A 39 -2.48 -11.63 -5.11
C GLU A 39 -2.69 -11.52 -3.60
N ALA A 40 -3.09 -10.35 -3.09
CA ALA A 40 -3.31 -10.12 -1.66
C ALA A 40 -4.47 -10.95 -1.05
N ARG A 41 -5.39 -11.45 -1.87
CA ARG A 41 -6.48 -12.35 -1.45
C ARG A 41 -6.03 -13.80 -1.25
N ARG A 42 -4.86 -14.18 -1.75
CA ARG A 42 -4.32 -15.53 -1.66
C ARG A 42 -3.61 -15.74 -0.33
#